data_AF-A0A351CA35-F1
#
_entry.id   AF-A0A351CA35-F1
#
_cell.length_a   1.000
_cell.length_b   1.000
_cell.length_c   1.000
_cell.angle_alpha   90.00
_cell.angle_beta   90.00
_cell.angle_gamma   90.00
#
_symmetry.space_group_name_H-M   'P 1'
#
loop_
_entity.id
_entity.type
_entity.pdbx_description
1 polymer ?
#
loop_
_entity_poly.entity_id
_entity_poly.type
_entity_poly.pdbx_seq_one_letter_code
_entity_poly.pdbx_strand_id
1 'polypeptide(L)'
;MAVRRKSTRPLSNVRLIDELKVRMPTDATYDVGIAESEAEVMALQSLRYSVFNVEMKEGLSASHIEGLDVDAFDDQCHHLYVRHRDTGIMVGTYRMQTVDMAQSHNGFYSGTLFDFSAAPRQLIQRGVEIGRACIEFDHRSLKVLYLLWKGLGVYAAHLDKQYLFGCCSLTGQNEEEGLAVKNYL
;
A
#
# COMPACT_ATOMS: atom_id res chain seq x y z
N MET A 1 -15.57 27.12 17.25
CA MET A 1 -15.58 25.73 17.77
C MET A 1 -16.21 24.83 16.73
N ALA A 2 -15.39 24.21 15.87
CA ALA A 2 -15.89 23.26 14.87
C ALA A 2 -16.05 21.89 15.54
N VAL A 3 -17.29 21.42 15.60
CA VAL A 3 -17.65 20.09 16.09
C VAL A 3 -17.02 19.06 15.16
N ARG A 4 -15.96 18.38 15.61
CA ARG A 4 -15.43 17.16 14.98
C ARG A 4 -16.58 16.17 14.88
N ARG A 5 -17.13 15.99 13.68
CA ARG A 5 -18.01 14.86 13.39
C ARG A 5 -17.15 13.61 13.56
N LYS A 6 -17.43 12.82 14.61
CA LYS A 6 -16.93 11.45 14.72
C LYS A 6 -17.40 10.73 13.45
N SER A 7 -16.48 10.54 12.51
CA SER A 7 -16.70 9.64 11.39
C SER A 7 -16.91 8.25 11.98
N THR A 8 -18.14 7.78 11.97
CA THR A 8 -18.49 6.39 12.26
C THR A 8 -17.99 5.56 11.07
N ARG A 9 -16.67 5.36 11.02
CA ARG A 9 -16.00 4.54 10.01
C ARG A 9 -16.46 3.10 10.21
N PRO A 10 -16.95 2.39 9.19
CA PRO A 10 -16.89 0.94 9.26
C PRO A 10 -15.39 0.60 9.20
N LEU A 11 -14.83 0.15 10.33
CA LEU A 11 -13.59 -0.61 10.32
C LEU A 11 -13.87 -1.94 9.59
N SER A 12 -13.94 -1.89 8.26
CA SER A 12 -14.14 -3.06 7.39
C SER A 12 -12.97 -4.05 7.48
N ASN A 13 -11.83 -3.63 8.04
CA ASN A 13 -10.60 -4.42 8.11
C ASN A 13 -10.69 -5.53 9.17
N VAL A 14 -11.34 -5.28 10.31
CA VAL A 14 -11.44 -6.24 11.44
C VAL A 14 -12.25 -7.47 11.06
N ARG A 15 -13.28 -7.32 10.20
CA ARG A 15 -14.06 -8.47 9.71
C ARG A 15 -13.34 -9.26 8.63
N LEU A 16 -12.38 -8.67 7.91
CA LEU A 16 -11.58 -9.44 6.98
C LEU A 16 -10.81 -10.50 7.77
N ILE A 17 -9.97 -10.11 8.73
CA ILE A 17 -8.99 -11.03 9.33
C ILE A 17 -9.63 -12.04 10.29
N ASP A 18 -10.70 -11.66 11.01
CA ASP A 18 -11.42 -12.59 11.90
C ASP A 18 -12.25 -13.65 11.13
N GLU A 19 -12.77 -13.32 9.94
CA GLU A 19 -13.44 -14.30 9.05
C GLU A 19 -12.40 -15.10 8.23
N LEU A 20 -11.23 -14.52 8.00
CA LEU A 20 -10.04 -15.11 7.40
C LEU A 20 -9.29 -15.98 8.44
N LYS A 21 -9.55 -17.29 8.45
CA LYS A 21 -8.56 -18.26 8.96
C LYS A 21 -7.28 -18.33 8.08
N VAL A 22 -6.88 -17.23 7.46
CA VAL A 22 -5.78 -17.14 6.52
C VAL A 22 -4.52 -16.76 7.26
N ARG A 23 -3.60 -17.71 7.28
CA ARG A 23 -2.30 -17.52 7.90
C ARG A 23 -1.42 -16.70 6.95
N MET A 24 -1.23 -15.42 7.29
CA MET A 24 -0.23 -14.59 6.63
C MET A 24 1.16 -15.22 6.79
N PRO A 25 2.05 -15.02 5.79
CA PRO A 25 3.41 -15.54 5.88
C PRO A 25 4.13 -14.94 7.10
N THR A 26 4.98 -15.73 7.72
CA THR A 26 5.83 -15.29 8.82
C THR A 26 7.10 -16.14 8.78
N ASP A 27 8.17 -15.63 9.37
CA ASP A 27 9.34 -16.42 9.72
C ASP A 27 9.87 -16.02 11.09
N ALA A 28 11.02 -16.57 11.48
CA ALA A 28 11.61 -16.31 12.79
C ALA A 28 11.86 -14.82 13.10
N THR A 29 12.06 -14.00 12.07
CA THR A 29 12.48 -12.58 12.16
C THR A 29 11.33 -11.61 11.87
N TYR A 30 10.37 -12.00 11.02
CA TYR A 30 9.34 -11.09 10.51
C TYR A 30 7.93 -11.66 10.60
N ASP A 31 6.98 -10.81 10.96
CA ASP A 31 5.55 -11.06 10.83
C ASP A 31 5.00 -10.29 9.62
N VAL A 32 4.03 -10.87 8.93
CA VAL A 32 3.27 -10.16 7.87
C VAL A 32 1.80 -10.11 8.28
N GLY A 33 1.14 -8.99 8.03
CA GLY A 33 -0.27 -8.82 8.37
C GLY A 33 -0.90 -7.66 7.63
N ILE A 34 -2.19 -7.43 7.88
CA ILE A 34 -2.92 -6.26 7.36
C ILE A 34 -3.26 -5.40 8.57
N ALA A 35 -3.06 -4.08 8.47
CA ALA A 35 -3.36 -3.17 9.56
C ALA A 35 -4.88 -3.11 9.86
N GLU A 36 -5.24 -3.28 11.12
CA GLU A 36 -6.63 -3.29 11.58
C GLU A 36 -6.94 -2.10 12.50
N SER A 37 -5.92 -1.51 13.08
CA SER A 37 -6.03 -0.38 13.99
C SER A 37 -5.48 0.92 13.39
N GLU A 38 -6.00 2.05 13.87
CA GLU A 38 -5.49 3.38 13.52
C GLU A 38 -4.01 3.52 13.89
N ALA A 39 -3.57 2.88 14.98
CA ALA A 39 -2.17 2.90 15.42
C ALA A 39 -1.24 2.17 14.43
N GLU A 40 -1.66 1.03 13.88
CA GLU A 40 -0.88 0.32 12.86
C GLU A 40 -0.83 1.08 11.55
N VAL A 41 -1.95 1.67 11.12
CA VAL A 41 -1.99 2.53 9.92
C VAL A 41 -1.06 3.74 10.10
N MET A 42 -1.08 4.38 11.26
CA MET A 42 -0.19 5.50 11.59
C MET A 42 1.29 5.07 11.59
N ALA A 43 1.62 3.87 12.07
CA ALA A 43 2.98 3.34 12.01
C ALA A 43 3.46 3.15 10.55
N LEU A 44 2.58 2.68 9.66
CA LEU A 44 2.89 2.53 8.23
C LEU A 44 2.99 3.87 7.50
N GLN A 45 2.16 4.85 7.89
CA GLN A 45 2.27 6.25 7.43
C GLN A 45 3.62 6.86 7.82
N SER A 46 4.09 6.60 9.04
CA SER A 46 5.38 7.06 9.53
C SER A 46 6.55 6.37 8.80
N LEU A 47 6.46 5.05 8.57
CA LEU A 47 7.43 4.32 7.74
C LEU A 47 7.55 4.92 6.34
N ARG A 48 6.41 5.14 5.67
CA ARG A 48 6.37 5.75 4.33
C ARG A 48 6.97 7.16 4.33
N TYR A 49 6.69 7.97 5.34
CA TYR A 49 7.32 9.27 5.49
C TYR A 49 8.85 9.15 5.59
N SER A 50 9.34 8.25 6.44
CA SER A 50 10.79 8.06 6.59
C SER A 50 11.46 7.65 5.27
N VAL A 51 10.82 6.79 4.48
CA VAL A 51 11.40 6.36 3.19
C VAL A 51 11.23 7.43 2.12
N PHE A 52 10.00 7.88 1.84
CA PHE A 52 9.72 8.76 0.70
C PHE A 52 10.20 10.19 0.93
N ASN A 53 9.98 10.77 2.12
CA ASN A 53 10.34 12.16 2.39
C ASN A 53 11.77 12.32 2.91
N VAL A 54 12.18 11.51 3.88
CA VAL A 54 13.48 11.71 4.55
C VAL A 54 14.62 11.13 3.72
N GLU A 55 14.49 9.88 3.30
CA GLU A 55 15.54 9.21 2.54
C GLU A 55 15.54 9.60 1.06
N MET A 56 14.42 9.39 0.36
CA MET A 56 14.33 9.58 -1.10
C MET A 56 14.17 11.05 -1.50
N LYS A 57 13.58 11.88 -0.62
CA LYS A 57 13.22 13.29 -0.91
C LYS A 57 12.21 13.45 -2.05
N GLU A 58 11.36 12.45 -2.26
CA GLU A 58 10.34 12.39 -3.32
C GLU A 58 8.90 12.28 -2.77
N GLY A 59 8.72 12.30 -1.44
CA GLY A 59 7.42 12.22 -0.79
C GLY A 59 6.60 13.51 -0.83
N LEU A 60 5.40 13.48 -0.24
CA LEU A 60 4.48 14.61 -0.26
C LEU A 60 5.00 15.75 0.62
N SER A 61 4.99 16.99 0.12
CA SER A 61 5.45 18.15 0.90
C SER A 61 4.69 18.33 2.22
N ALA A 62 3.40 18.01 2.23
CA ALA A 62 2.53 18.06 3.41
C ALA A 62 2.96 17.07 4.52
N SER A 63 3.64 15.98 4.18
CA SER A 63 4.04 14.95 5.15
C SER A 63 5.01 15.46 6.21
N HIS A 64 5.76 16.53 5.93
CA HIS A 64 6.69 17.14 6.90
C HIS A 64 5.98 17.80 8.09
N ILE A 65 4.70 18.11 7.98
CA ILE A 65 3.94 18.77 9.06
C ILE A 65 3.74 17.79 10.22
N GLU A 66 3.32 16.57 9.90
CA GLU A 66 2.95 15.55 10.91
C GLU A 66 3.98 14.40 10.99
N GLY A 67 4.95 14.33 10.08
CA GLY A 67 5.87 13.21 9.96
C GLY A 67 5.19 11.93 9.46
N LEU A 68 4.12 12.07 8.67
CA LEU A 68 3.28 10.99 8.19
C LEU A 68 3.01 11.17 6.69
N ASP A 69 3.24 10.13 5.89
CA ASP A 69 2.83 10.10 4.49
C ASP A 69 1.36 9.68 4.41
N VAL A 70 0.48 10.66 4.19
CA VAL A 70 -0.99 10.49 4.17
C VAL A 70 -1.57 11.22 2.97
N ASP A 71 -2.47 10.55 2.25
CA ASP A 71 -3.29 11.14 1.20
C ASP A 71 -4.78 10.75 1.34
N ALA A 72 -5.61 11.23 0.42
CA ALA A 72 -7.06 11.01 0.45
C ALA A 72 -7.49 9.54 0.27
N PHE A 73 -6.60 8.65 -0.18
CA PHE A 73 -6.89 7.24 -0.43
C PHE A 73 -6.56 6.34 0.77
N ASP A 74 -5.84 6.84 1.79
CA ASP A 74 -5.42 6.01 2.92
C ASP A 74 -6.58 5.38 3.69
N ASP A 75 -7.66 6.14 3.90
CA ASP A 75 -8.85 5.68 4.64
C ASP A 75 -9.66 4.59 3.90
N GLN A 76 -9.60 4.56 2.56
CA GLN A 76 -10.31 3.55 1.75
C GLN A 76 -9.46 2.32 1.45
N CYS A 77 -8.16 2.33 1.77
CA CYS A 77 -7.24 1.25 1.42
C CYS A 77 -6.97 0.31 2.60
N HIS A 78 -6.65 -0.94 2.27
CA HIS A 78 -5.98 -1.85 3.19
C HIS A 78 -4.48 -1.61 3.14
N HIS A 79 -3.80 -1.91 4.25
CA HIS A 79 -2.36 -1.70 4.40
C HIS A 79 -1.69 -3.00 4.83
N LEU A 80 -0.97 -3.62 3.90
CA LEU A 80 -0.12 -4.79 4.17
C LEU A 80 1.13 -4.31 4.90
N TYR A 81 1.52 -4.99 5.97
CA TYR A 81 2.76 -4.71 6.67
C TYR A 81 3.69 -5.92 6.72
N VAL A 82 4.99 -5.65 6.81
CA VAL A 82 5.98 -6.54 7.41
C VAL A 82 6.48 -5.88 8.69
N ARG A 83 6.48 -6.61 9.79
CA ARG A 83 6.93 -6.16 11.11
C ARG A 83 8.14 -6.97 11.55
N HIS A 84 9.18 -6.30 12.04
CA HIS A 84 10.32 -6.97 12.65
C HIS A 84 9.95 -7.46 14.05
N ARG A 85 10.16 -8.75 14.34
CA ARG A 85 9.63 -9.39 15.56
C ARG A 85 10.34 -8.92 16.83
N ASP A 86 11.65 -8.73 16.77
CA ASP A 86 12.43 -8.39 17.97
C ASP A 86 12.22 -6.93 18.39
N THR A 87 12.05 -6.02 17.44
CA THR A 87 11.87 -4.58 17.72
C THR A 87 10.40 -4.14 17.69
N GLY A 88 9.51 -4.92 17.07
CA GLY A 88 8.10 -4.61 16.90
C GLY A 88 7.80 -3.52 15.85
N ILE A 89 8.80 -2.98 15.17
CA ILE A 89 8.62 -1.88 14.21
C ILE A 89 8.11 -2.39 12.86
N MET A 90 7.32 -1.57 12.17
CA MET A 90 6.93 -1.81 10.78
C MET A 90 8.11 -1.50 9.87
N VAL A 91 8.51 -2.46 9.05
CA VAL A 91 9.72 -2.40 8.21
C VAL A 91 9.43 -2.48 6.72
N GLY A 92 8.21 -2.83 6.32
CA GLY A 92 7.82 -2.87 4.92
C GLY A 92 6.32 -2.75 4.77
N THR A 93 5.86 -2.18 3.64
CA THR A 93 4.43 -1.99 3.41
C THR A 93 4.03 -2.01 1.94
N TYR A 94 2.77 -2.37 1.69
CA TYR A 94 2.01 -2.04 0.48
C TYR A 94 0.64 -1.48 0.88
N ARG A 95 0.20 -0.44 0.20
CA ARG A 95 -1.20 -0.02 0.19
C ARG A 95 -1.96 -0.79 -0.89
N MET A 96 -3.18 -1.25 -0.58
CA MET A 96 -3.97 -2.13 -1.45
C MET A 96 -5.43 -1.68 -1.52
N GLN A 97 -6.03 -1.71 -2.70
CA GLN A 97 -7.48 -1.54 -2.83
C GLN A 97 -8.09 -2.31 -4.00
N THR A 98 -9.37 -2.68 -3.86
CA THR A 98 -10.17 -3.31 -4.92
C THR A 98 -11.04 -2.28 -5.64
N VAL A 99 -11.67 -2.68 -6.75
CA VAL A 99 -12.66 -1.82 -7.44
C VAL A 99 -13.83 -1.43 -6.54
N ASP A 100 -14.30 -2.32 -5.66
CA ASP A 100 -15.44 -2.03 -4.79
C ASP A 100 -15.09 -0.95 -3.76
N MET A 101 -13.86 -0.97 -3.24
CA MET A 101 -13.31 0.06 -2.35
C MET A 101 -13.16 1.39 -3.10
N ALA A 102 -12.60 1.35 -4.31
CA ALA A 102 -12.43 2.52 -5.16
C ALA A 102 -13.77 3.20 -5.49
N GLN A 103 -14.77 2.43 -5.92
CA GLN A 103 -16.10 2.93 -6.29
C GLN A 103 -16.89 3.50 -5.11
N SER A 104 -16.61 3.04 -3.89
CA SER A 104 -17.25 3.54 -2.68
C SER A 104 -16.70 4.89 -2.20
N HIS A 105 -15.57 5.34 -2.75
CA HIS A 105 -14.83 6.52 -2.29
C HIS A 105 -14.22 7.32 -3.46
N ASN A 106 -12.90 7.55 -3.45
CA ASN A 106 -12.23 8.50 -4.35
C ASN A 106 -11.81 7.89 -5.71
N GLY A 107 -12.27 6.69 -6.03
CA GLY A 107 -11.77 5.93 -7.18
C GLY A 107 -10.37 5.34 -6.95
N PHE A 108 -9.71 4.96 -8.04
CA PHE A 108 -8.33 4.47 -8.03
C PHE A 108 -7.34 5.63 -7.98
N TYR A 109 -6.25 5.49 -7.21
CA TYR A 109 -5.19 6.49 -7.22
C TYR A 109 -4.56 6.62 -8.60
N SER A 110 -4.25 5.49 -9.24
CA SER A 110 -3.74 5.44 -10.60
C SER A 110 -4.72 6.04 -11.61
N GLY A 111 -6.02 6.05 -11.34
CA GLY A 111 -7.03 6.72 -12.17
C GLY A 111 -6.89 8.25 -12.22
N THR A 112 -6.14 8.84 -11.29
CA THR A 112 -5.77 10.27 -11.34
C THR A 112 -4.58 10.54 -12.26
N LEU A 113 -3.85 9.49 -12.65
CA LEU A 113 -2.61 9.57 -13.42
C LEU A 113 -2.76 8.99 -14.83
N PHE A 114 -3.64 8.01 -15.00
CA PHE A 114 -3.81 7.25 -16.24
C PHE A 114 -5.29 7.11 -16.60
N ASP A 115 -5.56 7.06 -17.91
CA ASP A 115 -6.90 6.75 -18.42
C ASP A 115 -7.11 5.23 -18.49
N PHE A 116 -8.10 4.74 -17.74
CA PHE A 116 -8.50 3.34 -17.72
C PHE A 116 -9.64 3.00 -18.68
N SER A 117 -10.10 3.94 -19.52
CA SER A 117 -11.21 3.74 -20.46
C SER A 117 -10.99 2.54 -21.40
N ALA A 118 -9.75 2.28 -21.79
CA ALA A 118 -9.34 1.17 -22.64
C ALA A 118 -8.93 -0.10 -21.86
N ALA A 119 -8.89 -0.05 -20.52
CA ALA A 119 -8.47 -1.19 -19.72
C ALA A 119 -9.50 -2.33 -19.82
N PRO A 120 -9.07 -3.60 -19.95
CA PRO A 120 -9.99 -4.72 -19.95
C PRO A 120 -10.82 -4.73 -18.68
N ARG A 121 -12.16 -4.81 -18.80
CA ARG A 121 -13.07 -4.81 -17.63
C ARG A 121 -12.69 -5.88 -16.59
N GLN A 122 -12.22 -7.04 -17.05
CA GLN A 122 -11.77 -8.14 -16.19
C GLN A 122 -10.54 -7.79 -15.36
N LEU A 123 -9.60 -7.00 -15.90
CA LEU A 123 -8.44 -6.49 -15.16
C LEU A 123 -8.90 -5.67 -13.96
N ILE A 124 -9.87 -4.79 -14.16
CA ILE A 124 -10.40 -3.91 -13.10
C ILE A 124 -11.21 -4.71 -12.07
N GLN A 125 -12.12 -5.59 -12.52
CA GLN A 125 -12.98 -6.36 -11.63
C GLN A 125 -12.23 -7.39 -10.77
N ARG A 126 -11.22 -8.03 -11.36
CA ARG A 126 -10.39 -9.04 -10.69
C ARG A 126 -9.01 -8.50 -10.29
N GLY A 127 -8.87 -7.17 -10.25
CA GLY A 127 -7.62 -6.50 -9.92
C GLY A 127 -7.57 -6.01 -8.48
N VAL A 128 -6.35 -5.88 -7.96
CA VAL A 128 -6.02 -5.09 -6.78
C VAL A 128 -5.06 -3.98 -7.23
N GLU A 129 -5.44 -2.73 -6.98
CA GLU A 129 -4.48 -1.64 -7.09
C GLU A 129 -3.53 -1.72 -5.90
N ILE A 130 -2.23 -1.73 -6.16
CA ILE A 130 -1.17 -1.69 -5.16
C ILE A 130 -0.32 -0.43 -5.34
N GLY A 131 0.18 0.10 -4.23
CA GLY A 131 1.02 1.30 -4.26
C GLY A 131 1.68 1.58 -2.93
N ARG A 132 2.36 2.74 -2.84
CA ARG A 132 3.07 3.20 -1.64
C ARG A 132 4.01 2.14 -1.04
N ALA A 133 4.62 1.35 -1.92
CA ALA A 133 5.51 0.26 -1.55
C ALA A 133 6.84 0.83 -1.02
N CYS A 134 7.25 0.42 0.17
CA CYS A 134 8.56 0.76 0.69
C CYS A 134 9.05 -0.28 1.69
N ILE A 135 10.38 -0.31 1.88
CA ILE A 135 11.07 -1.11 2.90
C ILE A 135 12.06 -0.19 3.61
N GLU A 136 12.03 -0.22 4.94
CA GLU A 136 12.96 0.46 5.83
C GLU A 136 14.41 0.09 5.46
N PHE A 137 15.32 1.07 5.47
CA PHE A 137 16.66 0.97 4.91
C PHE A 137 17.45 -0.24 5.42
N ASP A 138 17.50 -0.44 6.74
CA ASP A 138 18.26 -1.52 7.39
C ASP A 138 17.61 -2.90 7.19
N HIS A 139 16.35 -2.94 6.76
CA HIS A 139 15.60 -4.16 6.50
C HIS A 139 15.47 -4.52 5.01
N ARG A 140 16.06 -3.73 4.12
CA ARG A 140 16.06 -3.99 2.67
C ARG A 140 16.78 -5.28 2.34
N SER A 141 15.98 -6.28 2.02
CA SER A 141 16.44 -7.60 1.66
C SER A 141 15.44 -8.29 0.75
N LEU A 142 15.92 -9.23 -0.07
CA LEU A 142 15.05 -10.11 -0.84
C LEU A 142 14.04 -10.83 0.07
N LYS A 143 14.44 -11.14 1.31
CA LYS A 143 13.58 -11.77 2.31
C LYS A 143 12.33 -10.93 2.61
N VAL A 144 12.49 -9.65 2.96
CA VAL A 144 11.34 -8.75 3.25
C VAL A 144 10.50 -8.50 2.00
N LEU A 145 11.15 -8.34 0.83
CA LEU A 145 10.44 -8.19 -0.44
C LEU A 145 9.57 -9.41 -0.76
N TYR A 146 10.10 -10.62 -0.61
CA TYR A 146 9.33 -11.85 -0.83
C TYR A 146 8.19 -12.02 0.19
N LEU A 147 8.36 -11.57 1.43
CA LEU A 147 7.29 -11.59 2.42
C LEU A 147 6.15 -10.66 2.03
N LEU A 148 6.45 -9.44 1.55
CA LEU A 148 5.44 -8.53 1.00
C LEU A 148 4.70 -9.18 -0.18
N TRP A 149 5.42 -9.76 -1.15
CA TRP A 149 4.80 -10.41 -2.30
C TRP A 149 3.95 -11.63 -1.92
N LYS A 150 4.40 -12.44 -0.96
CA LYS A 150 3.57 -13.53 -0.41
C LYS A 150 2.32 -12.99 0.27
N GLY A 151 2.43 -11.89 1.02
CA GLY A 151 1.28 -11.20 1.61
C GLY A 151 0.27 -10.73 0.56
N LEU A 152 0.75 -10.10 -0.52
CA LEU A 152 -0.08 -9.71 -1.66
C LEU A 152 -0.75 -10.93 -2.32
N GLY A 153 -0.01 -12.02 -2.50
CA GLY A 153 -0.55 -13.26 -3.09
C GLY A 153 -1.65 -13.88 -2.22
N VAL A 154 -1.45 -13.92 -0.90
CA VAL A 154 -2.45 -14.40 0.06
C VAL A 154 -3.71 -13.51 0.04
N TYR A 155 -3.52 -12.19 0.03
CA TYR A 155 -4.61 -11.22 -0.06
C TYR A 155 -5.42 -11.36 -1.36
N ALA A 156 -4.73 -11.42 -2.51
CA ALA A 156 -5.36 -11.55 -3.81
C ALA A 156 -6.11 -12.89 -3.96
N ALA A 157 -5.48 -14.00 -3.54
CA ALA A 157 -6.10 -15.32 -3.60
C ALA A 157 -7.37 -15.39 -2.76
N HIS A 158 -7.38 -14.77 -1.58
CA HIS A 158 -8.56 -14.75 -0.74
C HIS A 158 -9.73 -13.98 -1.37
N LEU A 159 -9.44 -12.83 -1.97
CA LEU A 159 -10.46 -11.98 -2.59
C LEU A 159 -10.83 -12.40 -4.03
N ASP A 160 -10.37 -13.58 -4.48
CA ASP A 160 -10.48 -14.09 -5.86
C ASP A 160 -10.04 -13.04 -6.91
N LYS A 161 -8.94 -12.33 -6.59
CA LYS A 161 -8.29 -11.38 -7.49
C LYS A 161 -7.13 -12.05 -8.19
N GLN A 162 -7.05 -11.82 -9.49
CA GLN A 162 -6.09 -12.45 -10.39
C GLN A 162 -4.99 -11.49 -10.86
N TYR A 163 -5.23 -10.19 -10.72
CA TYR A 163 -4.34 -9.17 -11.23
C TYR A 163 -3.91 -8.22 -10.11
N LEU A 164 -2.66 -7.80 -10.17
CA LEU A 164 -2.14 -6.67 -9.43
C LEU A 164 -1.82 -5.57 -10.45
N PHE A 165 -2.20 -4.34 -10.16
CA PHE A 165 -1.85 -3.19 -11.00
C PHE A 165 -1.57 -1.98 -10.11
N GLY A 166 -1.03 -0.92 -10.69
CA GLY A 166 -0.71 0.30 -9.98
C GLY A 166 0.25 1.14 -10.79
N CYS A 167 0.91 2.08 -10.14
CA CYS A 167 1.92 2.92 -10.76
C CYS A 167 3.21 2.89 -9.95
N CYS A 168 4.34 2.94 -10.66
CA CYS A 168 5.65 3.22 -10.10
C CYS A 168 6.19 4.50 -10.73
N SER A 169 7.00 5.22 -9.96
CA SER A 169 7.74 6.37 -10.47
C SER A 169 9.07 5.90 -11.06
N LEU A 170 9.49 6.55 -12.14
CA LEU A 170 10.88 6.54 -12.56
C LEU A 170 11.54 7.81 -12.04
N THR A 171 12.77 7.70 -11.55
CA THR A 171 13.54 8.86 -11.11
C THR A 171 13.97 9.68 -12.33
N GLY A 172 13.69 10.98 -12.31
CA GLY A 172 14.10 11.91 -13.36
C GLY A 172 12.94 12.45 -14.20
N GLN A 173 13.26 13.41 -15.06
CA GLN A 173 12.31 14.05 -15.99
C GLN A 173 12.80 13.99 -17.44
N ASN A 174 13.88 13.23 -17.71
CA ASN A 174 14.40 13.04 -19.04
C ASN A 174 13.55 12.01 -19.79
N GLU A 175 12.89 12.47 -20.86
CA GLU A 175 12.02 11.62 -21.68
C GLU A 175 12.79 10.47 -22.35
N GLU A 176 14.02 10.71 -22.80
CA GLU A 176 14.84 9.69 -23.46
C GLU A 176 15.18 8.54 -22.49
N GLU A 177 15.49 8.87 -21.24
CA GLU A 177 15.73 7.88 -20.18
C GLU A 177 14.45 7.08 -19.86
N GLY A 178 13.30 7.77 -19.76
CA GLY A 178 12.01 7.11 -19.55
C GLY A 178 11.66 6.15 -20.68
N LEU A 179 11.91 6.54 -21.93
CA LEU A 179 11.67 5.69 -23.10
C LEU A 179 12.61 4.48 -23.15
N ALA A 180 13.87 4.67 -22.76
CA ALA A 180 14.84 3.57 -22.67
C ALA A 180 14.42 2.52 -21.64
N VAL A 181 13.95 2.94 -20.44
CA VAL A 181 13.42 2.02 -19.42
C VAL A 181 12.20 1.28 -19.93
N LYS A 182 11.26 1.97 -20.59
CA LYS A 182 10.07 1.34 -21.18
C LYS A 182 10.43 0.22 -22.17
N ASN A 183 11.46 0.39 -22.97
CA ASN A 183 11.86 -0.61 -23.97
C ASN A 183 12.60 -1.82 -23.37
N TYR A 184 13.06 -1.73 -22.12
CA TYR A 184 13.73 -2.82 -21.41
C TYR A 184 12.75 -3.75 -20.69
N LEU A 185 11.61 -3.21 -20.24
CA LEU A 185 10.54 -3.94 -19.53
C LEU A 185 9.64 -4.73 -20.49
#